data_AF-A0A7G8PQE6-F1
#
_entry.id   AF-A0A7G8PQE6-F1
#
_cell.length_a   1.000
_cell.length_b   1.000
_cell.length_c   1.000
_cell.angle_alpha   90.00
_cell.angle_beta   90.00
_cell.angle_gamma   90.00
#
_symmetry.space_group_name_H-M   'P 1'
#
loop_
_entity.id
_entity.type
_entity.pdbx_description
1 polymer ?
#
loop_
_entity_poly.entity_id
_entity_poly.type
_entity_poly.pdbx_seq_one_letter_code
_entity_poly.pdbx_strand_id
1 'polypeptide(L)'
;MRGNESAKQKRSAMTHAATDPTVDAEGPNSGEDDGAGADERPDDSSQRRSAVDPAIARAGAAVKARRELLGYSGRRLQDEEVIGQSNLVAFEAGRQWPRESTRAKLESVLKFPAGTITRIRQGGPVPTELVDAAETMTSDTVPVSIFVDALKLTLGDIQDHASKLPSPSAPTFTGEAAALLNKLRQVQATATDAARTTKGPGIALLLSDVRRTYSDLIIRASRAPDAALGHRLYAARHLAELTVEETANAAGVDAQTIADAEADRPIPAAAAAALETLVAQLTRR
;
A
#
# COMPACT_ATOMS: atom_id res chain seq x y z
N MET A 1 -5.42 -5.84 60.62
CA MET A 1 -4.78 -4.53 60.84
C MET A 1 -4.88 -3.78 59.53
N ARG A 2 -5.66 -2.69 59.47
CA ARG A 2 -5.16 -1.31 59.70
C ARG A 2 -3.93 -1.06 58.82
N GLY A 3 -3.92 -0.14 57.88
CA GLY A 3 -4.77 1.01 57.67
C GLY A 3 -3.93 2.07 56.97
N ASN A 4 -4.62 2.94 56.23
CA ASN A 4 -4.40 4.38 56.21
C ASN A 4 -3.07 4.90 55.61
N GLU A 5 -3.03 6.01 54.88
CA GLU A 5 -3.98 7.10 54.75
C GLU A 5 -3.49 8.04 53.66
N SER A 6 -4.45 8.66 52.96
CA SER A 6 -4.56 10.12 52.76
C SER A 6 -3.39 10.90 52.09
N ALA A 7 -3.63 11.90 51.26
CA ALA A 7 -4.79 12.78 51.25
C ALA A 7 -4.76 13.74 50.04
N LYS A 8 -5.98 14.18 49.71
CA LYS A 8 -6.37 15.58 49.43
C LYS A 8 -6.00 16.16 48.05
N GLN A 9 -6.86 16.97 47.40
CA GLN A 9 -8.06 17.68 47.87
C GLN A 9 -8.94 18.01 46.63
N LYS A 10 -10.20 17.58 46.59
CA LYS A 10 -11.46 18.34 46.81
C LYS A 10 -11.60 19.67 46.06
N ARG A 11 -12.69 19.78 45.29
CA ARG A 11 -13.92 20.59 45.55
C ARG A 11 -14.92 20.33 44.39
N SER A 12 -16.05 19.64 44.60
CA SER A 12 -17.36 20.15 45.09
C SER A 12 -17.87 21.34 44.26
N ALA A 13 -19.12 21.45 43.80
CA ALA A 13 -20.37 20.68 43.86
C ALA A 13 -21.36 21.45 42.93
N MET A 14 -22.28 20.80 42.18
CA MET A 14 -23.77 20.86 42.33
C MET A 14 -24.40 22.28 42.19
N THR A 15 -25.51 22.59 41.50
CA THR A 15 -26.67 21.86 40.96
C THR A 15 -27.59 22.87 40.21
N HIS A 16 -28.57 22.36 39.43
CA HIS A 16 -29.88 22.96 39.02
C HIS A 16 -29.86 24.12 38.00
N ALA A 17 -30.52 24.08 36.83
CA ALA A 17 -31.86 23.65 36.34
C ALA A 17 -32.89 24.81 36.24
N ALA A 18 -33.38 25.02 35.00
CA ALA A 18 -34.59 25.76 34.55
C ALA A 18 -34.67 27.26 34.94
N THR A 19 -35.19 28.21 34.15
CA THR A 19 -36.47 28.24 33.41
C THR A 19 -36.50 29.55 32.58
N ASP A 20 -37.11 29.55 31.40
CA ASP A 20 -37.70 30.72 30.69
C ASP A 20 -38.90 31.26 31.52
N PRO A 21 -39.51 32.47 31.36
CA PRO A 21 -39.92 33.04 30.05
C PRO A 21 -40.09 34.60 29.92
N THR A 22 -40.37 35.04 28.68
CA THR A 22 -41.24 36.15 28.16
C THR A 22 -41.22 37.58 28.73
N VAL A 23 -41.15 38.58 27.81
CA VAL A 23 -41.95 39.84 27.62
C VAL A 23 -41.06 40.91 26.94
N ASP A 24 -41.45 41.84 26.06
CA ASP A 24 -42.72 42.27 25.44
C ASP A 24 -42.38 43.14 24.20
N ALA A 25 -43.40 43.38 23.38
CA ALA A 25 -43.38 44.05 22.07
C ALA A 25 -43.52 45.59 22.13
N GLU A 26 -43.67 46.18 20.92
CA GLU A 26 -44.09 47.57 20.54
C GLU A 26 -42.94 48.55 20.23
N GLY A 27 -42.90 49.27 19.10
CA GLY A 27 -43.94 49.57 18.11
C GLY A 27 -43.41 50.05 16.74
N PRO A 28 -44.32 50.47 15.82
CA PRO A 28 -44.06 50.50 14.38
C PRO A 28 -43.94 51.92 13.76
N ASN A 29 -43.29 51.95 12.60
CA ASN A 29 -43.62 52.67 11.34
C ASN A 29 -44.14 54.12 11.39
N SER A 30 -43.47 55.04 10.66
CA SER A 30 -43.99 55.69 9.44
C SER A 30 -43.19 56.93 9.03
N GLY A 31 -42.98 57.08 7.72
CA GLY A 31 -42.31 58.19 7.07
C GLY A 31 -42.18 57.90 5.57
N GLU A 32 -43.31 58.01 4.87
CA GLU A 32 -43.41 58.07 3.41
C GLU A 32 -42.79 59.38 2.89
N ASP A 33 -42.08 59.35 1.75
CA ASP A 33 -42.31 60.30 0.65
C ASP A 33 -41.74 59.77 -0.67
N ASP A 34 -42.45 60.11 -1.73
CA ASP A 34 -42.50 59.58 -3.08
C ASP A 34 -41.30 59.96 -3.98
N GLY A 35 -41.09 59.15 -5.02
CA GLY A 35 -40.17 59.46 -6.11
C GLY A 35 -40.19 58.44 -7.23
N ALA A 36 -41.27 58.43 -8.01
CA ALA A 36 -41.45 57.62 -9.21
C ALA A 36 -40.35 57.85 -10.26
N GLY A 37 -39.77 56.75 -10.74
CA GLY A 37 -38.88 56.70 -11.89
C GLY A 37 -38.82 55.27 -12.42
N ALA A 38 -39.83 54.90 -13.21
CA ALA A 38 -39.83 53.65 -13.96
C ALA A 38 -38.80 53.76 -15.10
N ASP A 39 -37.71 53.00 -14.98
CA ASP A 39 -36.91 52.58 -16.13
C ASP A 39 -36.72 51.06 -16.01
N GLU A 40 -37.31 50.34 -16.96
CA GLU A 40 -37.25 48.90 -17.06
C GLU A 40 -35.81 48.46 -17.35
N ARG A 41 -35.17 47.80 -16.38
CA ARG A 41 -34.10 46.84 -16.65
C ARG A 41 -34.35 45.57 -15.82
N PRO A 42 -34.65 44.43 -16.44
CA PRO A 42 -34.60 43.16 -15.75
C PRO A 42 -33.14 42.71 -15.68
N ASP A 43 -32.37 43.19 -14.69
CA ASP A 43 -31.01 42.68 -14.46
C ASP A 43 -31.03 41.57 -13.39
N ASP A 44 -31.36 40.38 -13.87
CA ASP A 44 -30.82 39.07 -13.50
C ASP A 44 -30.24 38.92 -12.08
N SER A 45 -31.11 38.93 -11.07
CA SER A 45 -30.77 38.43 -9.73
C SER A 45 -30.70 36.90 -9.65
N SER A 46 -30.68 36.19 -10.79
CA SER A 46 -30.58 34.74 -10.92
C SER A 46 -29.19 34.21 -11.26
N GLN A 47 -28.14 35.04 -11.29
CA GLN A 47 -26.76 34.60 -11.56
C GLN A 47 -25.77 34.91 -10.41
N ARG A 48 -25.94 34.26 -9.26
CA ARG A 48 -24.83 33.95 -8.35
C ARG A 48 -24.74 32.45 -8.05
N ARG A 49 -24.79 31.63 -9.11
CA ARG A 49 -24.15 30.30 -9.06
C ARG A 49 -22.65 30.58 -9.00
N SER A 50 -22.01 30.25 -7.88
CA SER A 50 -20.60 30.47 -7.61
C SER A 50 -19.76 29.91 -8.77
N ALA A 51 -19.35 30.79 -9.68
CA ALA A 51 -18.58 30.41 -10.85
C ALA A 51 -17.24 29.88 -10.34
N VAL A 52 -17.05 28.58 -10.43
CA VAL A 52 -15.77 27.91 -10.17
C VAL A 52 -14.76 28.55 -11.11
N ASP A 53 -13.71 29.17 -10.58
CA ASP A 53 -12.65 29.74 -11.41
C ASP A 53 -11.92 28.56 -12.10
N PRO A 54 -11.97 28.47 -13.44
CA PRO A 54 -11.40 27.33 -14.16
C PRO A 54 -9.89 27.20 -13.97
N ALA A 55 -9.19 28.30 -13.67
CA ALA A 55 -7.75 28.29 -13.38
C ALA A 55 -7.45 27.73 -11.99
N ILE A 56 -8.30 28.03 -11.00
CA ILE A 56 -8.21 27.46 -9.64
C ILE A 56 -8.59 25.98 -9.69
N ALA A 57 -9.65 25.62 -10.41
CA ALA A 57 -10.07 24.23 -10.58
C ALA A 57 -8.98 23.37 -11.22
N ARG A 58 -8.26 23.88 -12.23
CA ARG A 58 -7.13 23.19 -12.86
C ARG A 58 -6.01 22.89 -11.86
N ALA A 59 -5.63 23.88 -11.05
CA ALA A 59 -4.60 23.72 -10.03
C ALA A 59 -5.06 22.80 -8.88
N GLY A 60 -6.32 22.93 -8.44
CA GLY A 60 -6.92 22.06 -7.43
C GLY A 60 -7.01 20.60 -7.88
N ALA A 61 -7.40 20.37 -9.13
CA ALA A 61 -7.44 19.03 -9.73
C ALA A 61 -6.05 18.39 -9.82
N ALA A 62 -5.02 19.16 -10.21
CA ALA A 62 -3.64 18.68 -10.26
C ALA A 62 -3.11 18.28 -8.85
N VAL A 63 -3.45 19.07 -7.84
CA VAL A 63 -3.10 18.77 -6.44
C VAL A 63 -3.84 17.53 -5.94
N LYS A 64 -5.13 17.40 -6.23
CA LYS A 64 -5.93 16.22 -5.90
C LYS A 64 -5.35 14.96 -6.52
N ALA A 65 -5.08 14.98 -7.82
CA ALA A 65 -4.51 13.85 -8.55
C ALA A 65 -3.16 13.43 -7.95
N ARG A 66 -2.26 14.39 -7.68
CA ARG A 66 -0.96 14.09 -7.07
C ARG A 66 -1.07 13.52 -5.65
N ARG A 67 -2.01 14.04 -4.86
CA ARG A 67 -2.29 13.55 -3.51
C ARG A 67 -2.77 12.11 -3.53
N GLU A 68 -3.69 11.77 -4.43
CA GLU A 68 -4.20 10.41 -4.62
C GLU A 68 -3.10 9.45 -5.09
N LEU A 69 -2.25 9.89 -6.02
CA LEU A 69 -1.10 9.10 -6.49
C LEU A 69 -0.10 8.76 -5.36
N LEU A 70 0.08 9.64 -4.39
CA LEU A 70 0.97 9.41 -3.23
C LEU A 70 0.27 8.69 -2.07
N GLY A 71 -1.01 8.32 -2.22
CA GLY A 71 -1.80 7.66 -1.18
C GLY A 71 -2.09 8.53 0.04
N TYR A 72 -2.09 9.85 -0.13
CA TYR A 72 -2.32 10.79 0.97
C TYR A 72 -3.83 11.05 1.13
N SER A 73 -4.35 10.72 2.32
CA SER A 73 -5.69 11.12 2.70
C SER A 73 -5.70 12.60 3.09
N GLY A 74 -6.80 13.30 2.86
CA GLY A 74 -6.90 14.70 3.30
C GLY A 74 -6.75 14.86 4.81
N ARG A 75 -7.23 13.88 5.60
CA ARG A 75 -7.06 13.85 7.07
C ARG A 75 -5.58 13.85 7.46
N ARG A 76 -4.76 13.04 6.77
CA ARG A 76 -3.32 13.02 6.97
C ARG A 76 -2.66 14.38 6.73
N LEU A 77 -3.07 15.11 5.69
CA LEU A 77 -2.54 16.45 5.42
C LEU A 77 -2.95 17.49 6.47
N GLN A 78 -4.09 17.28 7.14
CA GLN A 78 -4.49 18.08 8.29
C GLN A 78 -3.66 17.72 9.53
N ASP A 79 -3.46 16.42 9.78
CA ASP A 79 -2.65 15.93 10.90
C ASP A 79 -1.18 16.39 10.79
N GLU A 80 -0.65 16.50 9.57
CA GLU A 80 0.68 17.05 9.26
C GLU A 80 0.71 18.60 9.21
N GLU A 81 -0.37 19.28 9.62
CA GLU A 81 -0.52 20.75 9.64
C GLU A 81 -0.20 21.45 8.29
N VAL A 82 -0.46 20.76 7.18
CA VAL A 82 -0.24 21.26 5.81
C VAL A 82 -1.40 22.16 5.41
N ILE A 83 -2.62 21.62 5.48
CA ILE A 83 -3.88 22.31 5.14
C ILE A 83 -5.04 21.64 5.86
N GLY A 84 -5.99 22.42 6.39
CA GLY A 84 -7.21 21.86 7.00
C GLY A 84 -8.11 21.19 5.96
N GLN A 85 -8.80 20.11 6.34
CA GLN A 85 -9.59 19.27 5.43
C GLN A 85 -10.63 20.06 4.61
N SER A 86 -11.37 20.97 5.26
CA SER A 86 -12.38 21.79 4.57
C SER A 86 -11.76 22.71 3.52
N ASN A 87 -10.57 23.27 3.80
CA ASN A 87 -9.86 24.15 2.87
C ASN A 87 -9.24 23.37 1.70
N LEU A 88 -8.78 22.15 1.96
CA LEU A 88 -8.30 21.25 0.91
C LEU A 88 -9.43 20.89 -0.06
N VAL A 89 -10.59 20.47 0.45
CA VAL A 89 -11.75 20.14 -0.38
C VAL A 89 -12.24 21.35 -1.18
N ALA A 90 -12.27 22.53 -0.57
CA ALA A 90 -12.64 23.77 -1.26
C ALA A 90 -11.65 24.14 -2.37
N PHE A 91 -10.36 23.91 -2.16
CA PHE A 91 -9.33 24.14 -3.17
C PHE A 91 -9.38 23.12 -4.31
N GLU A 92 -9.49 21.83 -3.99
CA GLU A 92 -9.60 20.75 -4.99
C GLU A 92 -10.85 20.91 -5.87
N ALA A 93 -11.95 21.44 -5.31
CA ALA A 93 -13.16 21.76 -6.04
C ALA A 93 -13.11 23.11 -6.81
N GLY A 94 -11.97 23.81 -6.80
CA GLY A 94 -11.79 25.07 -7.51
C GLY A 94 -12.49 26.28 -6.87
N ARG A 95 -12.98 26.16 -5.63
CA ARG A 95 -13.79 27.20 -4.95
C ARG A 95 -12.93 28.20 -4.20
N GLN A 96 -11.74 27.80 -3.71
CA GLN A 96 -10.85 28.66 -2.94
C GLN A 96 -9.39 28.51 -3.32
N TRP A 97 -8.65 29.62 -3.27
CA TRP A 97 -7.21 29.64 -3.52
C TRP A 97 -6.43 29.67 -2.19
N PRO A 98 -5.59 28.66 -1.88
CA PRO A 98 -4.82 28.62 -0.65
C PRO A 98 -3.78 29.76 -0.59
N ARG A 99 -3.40 30.15 0.63
CA ARG A 99 -2.32 31.10 0.89
C ARG A 99 -0.98 30.56 0.38
N GLU A 100 -0.04 31.46 0.10
CA GLU A 100 1.27 31.10 -0.44
C GLU A 100 2.05 30.12 0.44
N SER A 101 2.06 30.32 1.75
CA SER A 101 2.69 29.40 2.70
C SER A 101 2.08 27.99 2.66
N THR A 102 0.75 27.90 2.55
CA THR A 102 0.03 26.62 2.40
C THR A 102 0.35 25.95 1.07
N ARG A 103 0.44 26.70 -0.03
CA ARG A 103 0.83 26.17 -1.35
C ARG A 103 2.27 25.64 -1.30
N ALA A 104 3.19 26.35 -0.67
CA ALA A 104 4.59 25.91 -0.52
C ALA A 104 4.70 24.62 0.31
N LYS A 105 3.93 24.50 1.40
CA LYS A 105 3.84 23.25 2.18
C LYS A 105 3.27 22.09 1.34
N LEU A 106 2.19 22.35 0.59
CA LEU A 106 1.60 21.36 -0.32
C LEU A 106 2.59 20.93 -1.40
N GLU A 107 3.34 21.85 -2.00
CA GLU A 107 4.36 21.53 -2.99
C GLU A 107 5.47 20.66 -2.40
N SER A 108 5.95 20.97 -1.19
CA SER A 108 6.95 20.17 -0.49
C SER A 108 6.47 18.74 -0.22
N VAL A 109 5.27 18.59 0.38
CA VAL A 109 4.70 17.29 0.74
C VAL A 109 4.35 16.47 -0.50
N LEU A 110 3.81 17.10 -1.54
CA LEU A 110 3.45 16.45 -2.80
C LEU A 110 4.63 16.30 -3.77
N LYS A 111 5.84 16.70 -3.33
CA LYS A 111 7.09 16.67 -4.10
C LYS A 111 6.99 17.41 -5.44
N PHE A 112 6.22 18.48 -5.49
CA PHE A 112 6.25 19.42 -6.60
C PHE A 112 7.44 20.38 -6.47
N PRO A 113 8.06 20.78 -7.60
CA PRO A 113 8.96 21.92 -7.60
C PRO A 113 8.26 23.16 -7.05
N ALA A 114 8.99 24.01 -6.32
CA ALA A 114 8.45 25.25 -5.77
C ALA A 114 7.79 26.12 -6.87
N GLY A 115 6.64 26.70 -6.55
CA GLY A 115 5.86 27.56 -7.44
C GLY A 115 5.04 26.83 -8.51
N THR A 116 5.02 25.49 -8.52
CA THR A 116 4.28 24.69 -9.50
C THR A 116 2.76 24.92 -9.43
N ILE A 117 2.17 25.01 -8.23
CA ILE A 117 0.72 25.21 -8.08
C ILE A 117 0.31 26.57 -8.68
N THR A 118 1.13 27.61 -8.45
CA THR A 118 0.92 28.94 -9.03
C THR A 118 1.09 28.94 -10.54
N ARG A 119 2.10 28.21 -11.06
CA ARG A 119 2.36 28.07 -12.49
C ARG A 119 1.19 27.41 -13.23
N ILE A 120 0.59 26.37 -12.65
CA ILE A 120 -0.59 25.69 -13.23
C ILE A 120 -1.79 26.63 -13.32
N ARG A 121 -2.02 27.45 -12.28
CA ARG A 121 -3.09 28.47 -12.31
C ARG A 121 -2.85 29.51 -13.42
N GLN A 122 -1.60 29.89 -13.67
CA GLN A 122 -1.24 30.83 -14.74
C GLN A 122 -1.36 30.22 -16.16
N GLY A 123 -1.83 28.98 -16.27
CA GLY A 123 -1.98 28.29 -17.54
C GLY A 123 -0.74 27.50 -17.98
N GLY A 124 0.29 27.43 -17.14
CA GLY A 124 1.44 26.58 -17.37
C GLY A 124 1.08 25.08 -17.32
N PRO A 125 1.93 24.23 -17.91
CA PRO A 125 1.69 22.80 -17.92
C PRO A 125 1.68 22.25 -16.49
N VAL A 126 0.75 21.32 -16.21
CA VAL A 126 0.86 20.45 -15.04
C VAL A 126 2.09 19.58 -15.26
N PRO A 127 3.07 19.52 -14.34
CA PRO A 127 4.26 18.71 -14.55
C PRO A 127 3.90 17.22 -14.66
N THR A 128 3.65 16.76 -15.88
CA THR A 128 3.37 15.36 -16.20
C THR A 128 4.62 14.52 -16.05
N GLU A 129 5.85 15.02 -16.11
CA GLU A 129 7.03 14.14 -15.93
C GLU A 129 7.13 13.49 -14.53
N LEU A 130 6.51 14.09 -13.51
CA LEU A 130 6.34 13.47 -12.18
C LEU A 130 5.18 12.46 -12.14
N VAL A 131 4.28 12.54 -13.11
CA VAL A 131 3.10 11.68 -13.36
C VAL A 131 3.44 10.57 -14.37
N ASP A 132 4.33 10.79 -15.35
CA ASP A 132 4.81 9.88 -16.40
C ASP A 132 5.71 8.78 -15.82
N ALA A 133 6.41 9.08 -14.72
CA ALA A 133 7.05 8.06 -13.89
C ALA A 133 6.03 7.08 -13.24
N ALA A 134 4.74 7.42 -13.24
CA ALA A 134 3.63 6.58 -12.80
C ALA A 134 2.67 6.17 -13.94
N GLU A 135 2.59 6.91 -15.05
CA GLU A 135 1.65 6.71 -16.18
C GLU A 135 2.26 5.96 -17.39
N THR A 136 3.55 5.61 -17.38
CA THR A 136 4.05 4.56 -18.29
C THR A 136 3.52 3.15 -17.95
N MET A 137 2.59 3.03 -16.99
CA MET A 137 2.00 1.78 -16.51
C MET A 137 0.52 1.58 -16.86
N THR A 138 -0.08 2.31 -17.81
CA THR A 138 -1.48 2.08 -18.19
C THR A 138 -1.64 1.69 -19.65
N SER A 139 -1.20 0.46 -19.96
CA SER A 139 -1.95 -0.43 -20.84
C SER A 139 -2.51 -1.57 -19.96
N ASP A 140 -3.79 -1.47 -19.63
CA ASP A 140 -4.64 -2.55 -19.11
C ASP A 140 -4.24 -3.26 -17.80
N THR A 141 -3.68 -2.55 -16.80
CA THR A 141 -3.34 -3.16 -15.50
C THR A 141 -4.12 -2.55 -14.34
N VAL A 142 -4.78 -3.41 -13.57
CA VAL A 142 -5.20 -3.18 -12.18
C VAL A 142 -4.10 -2.42 -11.43
N PRO A 143 -4.41 -1.41 -10.59
CA PRO A 143 -3.40 -0.67 -9.84
C PRO A 143 -2.42 -1.62 -9.15
N VAL A 144 -1.13 -1.46 -9.44
CA VAL A 144 -0.04 -2.29 -8.92
C VAL A 144 -0.12 -2.49 -7.39
N SER A 145 -0.59 -1.49 -6.64
CA SER A 145 -0.78 -1.61 -5.19
C SER A 145 -1.83 -2.67 -4.82
N ILE A 146 -2.95 -2.75 -5.54
CA ILE A 146 -4.01 -3.74 -5.33
C ILE A 146 -3.47 -5.14 -5.62
N PHE A 147 -2.68 -5.27 -6.69
CA PHE A 147 -2.04 -6.53 -7.04
C PHE A 147 -1.04 -7.00 -5.97
N VAL A 148 -0.20 -6.09 -5.45
CA VAL A 148 0.72 -6.38 -4.34
C VAL A 148 -0.02 -6.80 -3.08
N ASP A 149 -1.13 -6.13 -2.75
CA ASP A 149 -1.93 -6.48 -1.57
C ASP A 149 -2.66 -7.82 -1.74
N ALA A 150 -3.11 -8.16 -2.95
CA ALA A 150 -3.66 -9.48 -3.27
C ALA A 150 -2.60 -10.59 -3.13
N LEU A 151 -1.36 -10.34 -3.57
CA LEU A 151 -0.26 -11.28 -3.37
C LEU A 151 0.08 -11.47 -1.89
N LYS A 152 0.07 -10.41 -1.09
CA LYS A 152 0.28 -10.51 0.38
C LYS A 152 -0.82 -11.34 1.03
N LEU A 153 -2.08 -11.12 0.67
CA LEU A 153 -3.20 -11.91 1.18
C LEU A 153 -3.02 -13.39 0.85
N THR A 154 -2.71 -13.69 -0.42
CA THR A 154 -2.47 -15.06 -0.89
C THR A 154 -1.29 -15.71 -0.15
N LEU A 155 -0.21 -14.96 0.08
CA LEU A 155 0.93 -15.43 0.87
C LEU A 155 0.51 -15.72 2.32
N GLY A 156 -0.29 -14.86 2.94
CA GLY A 156 -0.85 -15.07 4.27
C GLY A 156 -1.68 -16.36 4.36
N ASP A 157 -2.57 -16.60 3.40
CA ASP A 157 -3.37 -17.83 3.32
C ASP A 157 -2.50 -19.09 3.19
N ILE A 158 -1.42 -19.00 2.40
CA ILE A 158 -0.45 -20.08 2.24
C ILE A 158 0.31 -20.32 3.55
N GLN A 159 0.75 -19.27 4.24
CA GLN A 159 1.46 -19.38 5.52
C GLN A 159 0.55 -20.00 6.59
N ASP A 160 -0.71 -19.58 6.64
CA ASP A 160 -1.71 -20.14 7.54
C ASP A 160 -1.95 -21.63 7.27
N HIS A 161 -2.02 -22.04 6.00
CA HIS A 161 -2.13 -23.45 5.64
C HIS A 161 -0.86 -24.22 5.98
N ALA A 162 0.32 -23.67 5.67
CA ALA A 162 1.60 -24.29 5.99
C ALA A 162 1.77 -24.54 7.51
N SER A 163 1.25 -23.64 8.36
CA SER A 163 1.25 -23.81 9.82
C SER A 163 0.39 -24.99 10.30
N LYS A 164 -0.65 -25.34 9.54
CA LYS A 164 -1.62 -26.41 9.84
C LYS A 164 -1.26 -27.75 9.20
N LEU A 165 -0.20 -27.80 8.39
CA LEU A 165 0.24 -29.05 7.77
C LEU A 165 0.49 -30.14 8.83
N PRO A 166 0.18 -31.41 8.51
CA PRO A 166 0.41 -32.53 9.41
C PRO A 166 1.91 -32.80 9.62
N SER A 167 2.22 -33.76 10.51
CA SER A 167 3.59 -34.24 10.70
C SER A 167 4.21 -34.72 9.38
N PRO A 168 5.52 -34.51 9.12
CA PRO A 168 6.18 -34.98 7.90
C PRO A 168 6.10 -36.50 7.65
N SER A 169 5.82 -37.29 8.68
CA SER A 169 5.62 -38.75 8.55
C SER A 169 4.17 -39.14 8.23
N ALA A 170 3.24 -38.18 8.18
CA ALA A 170 1.84 -38.45 7.87
C ALA A 170 1.66 -38.72 6.36
N PRO A 171 0.84 -39.70 5.94
CA PRO A 171 0.68 -40.05 4.52
C PRO A 171 0.16 -38.91 3.63
N THR A 172 -0.62 -37.97 4.17
CA THR A 172 -1.15 -36.84 3.38
C THR A 172 -0.17 -35.68 3.24
N PHE A 173 0.89 -35.65 4.06
CA PHE A 173 1.83 -34.54 4.14
C PHE A 173 2.49 -34.22 2.80
N THR A 174 3.04 -35.23 2.11
CA THR A 174 3.79 -35.05 0.86
C THR A 174 2.93 -34.39 -0.22
N GLY A 175 1.66 -34.82 -0.35
CA GLY A 175 0.72 -34.23 -1.31
C GLY A 175 0.32 -32.79 -0.96
N GLU A 176 0.00 -32.52 0.31
CA GLU A 176 -0.37 -31.17 0.77
C GLU A 176 0.80 -30.18 0.67
N ALA A 177 2.01 -30.60 1.07
CA ALA A 177 3.21 -29.78 0.96
C ALA A 177 3.57 -29.47 -0.50
N ALA A 178 3.49 -30.46 -1.41
CA ALA A 178 3.73 -30.25 -2.83
C ALA A 178 2.73 -29.25 -3.44
N ALA A 179 1.44 -29.34 -3.07
CA ALA A 179 0.43 -28.40 -3.53
C ALA A 179 0.72 -26.96 -3.06
N LEU A 180 1.17 -26.78 -1.81
CA LEU A 180 1.55 -25.46 -1.28
C LEU A 180 2.84 -24.92 -1.92
N LEU A 181 3.86 -25.76 -2.12
CA LEU A 181 5.09 -25.38 -2.82
C LEU A 181 4.80 -24.91 -4.25
N ASN A 182 3.89 -25.59 -4.96
CA ASN A 182 3.48 -25.16 -6.30
C ASN A 182 2.75 -23.81 -6.29
N LYS A 183 1.86 -23.57 -5.32
CA LYS A 183 1.22 -22.25 -5.13
C LYS A 183 2.25 -21.16 -4.82
N LEU A 184 3.24 -21.44 -3.96
CA LEU A 184 4.33 -20.51 -3.67
C LEU A 184 5.17 -20.18 -4.90
N ARG A 185 5.50 -21.18 -5.73
CA ARG A 185 6.21 -20.96 -7.00
C ARG A 185 5.41 -20.04 -7.93
N GLN A 186 4.09 -20.19 -8.01
CA GLN A 186 3.21 -19.30 -8.78
C GLN A 186 3.20 -17.86 -8.21
N VAL A 187 3.05 -17.71 -6.89
CA VAL A 187 3.13 -16.40 -6.22
C VAL A 187 4.48 -15.74 -6.46
N GLN A 188 5.59 -16.49 -6.35
CA GLN A 188 6.94 -16.00 -6.61
C GLN A 188 7.13 -15.54 -8.05
N ALA A 189 6.67 -16.31 -9.03
CA ALA A 189 6.74 -15.93 -10.45
C ALA A 189 6.00 -14.61 -10.69
N THR A 190 4.77 -14.53 -10.21
CA THR A 190 3.93 -13.32 -10.40
C THR A 190 4.49 -12.11 -9.64
N ALA A 191 5.04 -12.30 -8.44
CA ALA A 191 5.72 -11.24 -7.68
C ALA A 191 7.02 -10.78 -8.36
N THR A 192 7.76 -11.69 -8.99
CA THR A 192 9.00 -11.37 -9.72
C THR A 192 8.68 -10.56 -10.97
N ASP A 193 7.63 -10.92 -11.70
CA ASP A 193 7.17 -10.15 -12.86
C ASP A 193 6.68 -8.76 -12.45
N ALA A 194 5.93 -8.66 -11.34
CA ALA A 194 5.54 -7.35 -10.79
C ALA A 194 6.75 -6.52 -10.33
N ALA A 195 7.80 -7.14 -9.77
CA ALA A 195 9.02 -6.45 -9.36
C ALA A 195 9.82 -5.87 -10.53
N ARG A 196 9.66 -6.41 -11.75
CA ARG A 196 10.28 -5.85 -12.96
C ARG A 196 9.66 -4.51 -13.36
N THR A 197 8.36 -4.34 -13.11
CA THR A 197 7.60 -3.16 -13.50
C THR A 197 7.44 -2.16 -12.36
N THR A 198 7.51 -2.64 -11.10
CA THR A 198 7.27 -1.86 -9.90
C THR A 198 8.54 -1.64 -9.10
N LYS A 199 8.90 -0.37 -8.89
CA LYS A 199 10.06 -0.01 -8.04
C LYS A 199 9.62 0.29 -6.61
N GLY A 200 10.33 -0.26 -5.62
CA GLY A 200 10.15 0.10 -4.21
C GLY A 200 10.50 -1.03 -3.23
N PRO A 201 10.68 -0.71 -1.94
CA PRO A 201 11.05 -1.71 -0.93
C PRO A 201 9.94 -2.72 -0.63
N GLY A 202 8.66 -2.36 -0.82
CA GLY A 202 7.53 -3.24 -0.51
C GLY A 202 7.50 -4.54 -1.32
N ILE A 203 7.79 -4.48 -2.63
CA ILE A 203 7.85 -5.68 -3.47
C ILE A 203 9.09 -6.54 -3.15
N ALA A 204 10.20 -5.90 -2.78
CA ALA A 204 11.41 -6.60 -2.35
C ALA A 204 11.18 -7.37 -1.02
N LEU A 205 10.48 -6.76 -0.06
CA LEU A 205 10.09 -7.42 1.18
C LEU A 205 9.12 -8.58 0.92
N LEU A 206 8.12 -8.39 0.06
CA LEU A 206 7.21 -9.49 -0.33
C LEU A 206 7.98 -10.65 -0.97
N LEU A 207 8.90 -10.38 -1.91
CA LEU A 207 9.74 -11.43 -2.50
C LEU A 207 10.62 -12.13 -1.46
N SER A 208 11.15 -11.39 -0.48
CA SER A 208 11.89 -11.95 0.65
C SER A 208 11.00 -12.89 1.47
N ASP A 209 9.76 -12.48 1.80
CA ASP A 209 8.82 -13.28 2.58
C ASP A 209 8.37 -14.54 1.84
N VAL A 210 8.12 -14.44 0.52
CA VAL A 210 7.81 -15.60 -0.34
C VAL A 210 8.97 -16.59 -0.34
N ARG A 211 10.20 -16.11 -0.55
CA ARG A 211 11.40 -16.97 -0.58
C ARG A 211 11.66 -17.65 0.75
N ARG A 212 11.49 -16.93 1.86
CA ARG A 212 11.62 -17.50 3.21
C ARG A 212 10.57 -18.58 3.44
N THR A 213 9.30 -18.29 3.12
CA THR A 213 8.19 -19.25 3.27
C THR A 213 8.43 -20.50 2.41
N TYR A 214 8.93 -20.34 1.18
CA TYR A 214 9.32 -21.46 0.33
C TYR A 214 10.44 -22.29 0.94
N SER A 215 11.54 -21.65 1.37
CA SER A 215 12.67 -22.33 2.04
C SER A 215 12.25 -23.11 3.27
N ASP A 216 11.45 -22.52 4.15
CA ASP A 216 10.98 -23.17 5.37
C ASP A 216 10.12 -24.39 5.05
N LEU A 217 9.22 -24.26 4.06
CA LEU A 217 8.35 -25.36 3.65
C LEU A 217 9.12 -26.49 2.95
N ILE A 218 10.06 -26.19 2.06
CA ILE A 218 10.82 -27.23 1.35
C ILE A 218 11.80 -27.96 2.29
N ILE A 219 12.39 -27.28 3.27
CA ILE A 219 13.21 -27.91 4.33
C ILE A 219 12.35 -28.82 5.22
N ARG A 220 11.10 -28.44 5.48
CA ARG A 220 10.15 -29.33 6.16
C ARG A 220 9.77 -30.52 5.27
N ALA A 221 9.52 -30.28 4.00
CA ALA A 221 9.14 -31.30 3.02
C ALA A 221 10.26 -32.32 2.78
N SER A 222 11.53 -31.90 2.83
CA SER A 222 12.69 -32.77 2.66
C SER A 222 12.87 -33.80 3.76
N ARG A 223 12.15 -33.67 4.89
CA ARG A 223 12.16 -34.62 6.00
C ARG A 223 11.12 -35.73 5.86
N ALA A 224 10.26 -35.69 4.84
CA ALA A 224 9.35 -36.79 4.54
C ALA A 224 10.16 -38.04 4.14
N PRO A 225 9.73 -39.25 4.54
CA PRO A 225 10.44 -40.49 4.20
C PRO A 225 10.62 -40.72 2.69
N ASP A 226 9.69 -40.21 1.89
CA ASP A 226 9.62 -40.32 0.43
C ASP A 226 9.90 -38.98 -0.28
N ALA A 227 10.59 -38.05 0.40
CA ALA A 227 10.86 -36.73 -0.17
C ALA A 227 11.60 -36.83 -1.52
N ALA A 228 11.08 -36.08 -2.50
CA ALA A 228 11.70 -35.98 -3.82
C ALA A 228 13.17 -35.54 -3.72
N LEU A 229 14.00 -36.05 -4.63
CA LEU A 229 15.44 -35.71 -4.72
C LEU A 229 15.65 -34.19 -4.76
N GLY A 230 14.85 -33.46 -5.54
CA GLY A 230 14.93 -31.99 -5.63
C GLY A 230 14.76 -31.29 -4.28
N HIS A 231 13.78 -31.71 -3.48
CA HIS A 231 13.56 -31.17 -2.13
C HIS A 231 14.72 -31.46 -1.19
N ARG A 232 15.24 -32.70 -1.22
CA ARG A 232 16.39 -33.11 -0.40
C ARG A 232 17.67 -32.37 -0.81
N LEU A 233 17.88 -32.18 -2.11
CA LEU A 233 19.00 -31.42 -2.67
C LEU A 233 18.94 -29.96 -2.24
N TYR A 234 17.79 -29.29 -2.44
CA TYR A 234 17.61 -27.90 -2.02
C TYR A 234 17.91 -27.73 -0.54
N ALA A 235 17.33 -28.59 0.32
CA ALA A 235 17.51 -28.50 1.76
C ALA A 235 18.97 -28.74 2.18
N ALA A 236 19.62 -29.79 1.65
CA ALA A 236 21.02 -30.10 1.96
C ALA A 236 21.96 -28.97 1.52
N ARG A 237 21.75 -28.42 0.31
CA ARG A 237 22.50 -27.29 -0.21
C ARG A 237 22.31 -26.04 0.63
N HIS A 238 21.08 -25.71 0.99
CA HIS A 238 20.75 -24.52 1.77
C HIS A 238 21.32 -24.58 3.19
N LEU A 239 21.25 -25.73 3.85
CA LEU A 239 21.86 -25.94 5.18
C LEU A 239 23.39 -25.92 5.15
N ALA A 240 23.99 -26.29 4.01
CA ALA A 240 25.43 -26.18 3.79
C ALA A 240 25.88 -24.81 3.26
N GLU A 241 24.94 -23.85 3.10
CA GLU A 241 25.17 -22.50 2.54
C GLU A 241 25.83 -22.50 1.15
N LEU A 242 25.56 -23.53 0.35
CA LEU A 242 26.14 -23.68 -0.98
C LEU A 242 25.31 -22.99 -2.06
N THR A 243 26.01 -22.34 -2.99
CA THR A 243 25.40 -21.82 -4.23
C THR A 243 25.06 -22.94 -5.21
N VAL A 244 24.27 -22.61 -6.24
CA VAL A 244 23.92 -23.56 -7.30
C VAL A 244 25.18 -24.01 -8.04
N GLU A 245 26.08 -23.07 -8.32
CA GLU A 245 27.34 -23.29 -9.01
C GLU A 245 28.30 -24.16 -8.21
N GLU A 246 28.46 -23.90 -6.91
CA GLU A 246 29.30 -24.75 -6.03
C GLU A 246 28.74 -26.17 -5.93
N THR A 247 27.42 -26.31 -5.87
CA THR A 247 26.74 -27.62 -5.83
C THR A 247 26.93 -28.38 -7.13
N ALA A 248 26.80 -27.69 -8.27
CA ALA A 248 27.05 -28.26 -9.60
C ALA A 248 28.50 -28.76 -9.71
N ASN A 249 29.47 -27.94 -9.30
CA ASN A 249 30.88 -28.30 -9.28
C ASN A 249 31.16 -29.50 -8.36
N ALA A 250 30.55 -29.54 -7.18
CA ALA A 250 30.71 -30.65 -6.23
C ALA A 250 30.09 -31.96 -6.75
N ALA A 251 28.99 -31.89 -7.49
CA ALA A 251 28.33 -33.05 -8.11
C ALA A 251 28.94 -33.44 -9.48
N GLY A 252 29.79 -32.61 -10.08
CA GLY A 252 30.33 -32.83 -11.42
C GLY A 252 29.27 -32.72 -12.52
N VAL A 253 28.26 -31.86 -12.33
CA VAL A 253 27.18 -31.59 -13.29
C VAL A 253 27.13 -30.11 -13.64
N ASP A 254 26.31 -29.73 -14.63
CA ASP A 254 26.08 -28.32 -14.94
C ASP A 254 25.08 -27.67 -13.96
N ALA A 255 25.14 -26.33 -13.83
CA ALA A 255 24.27 -25.57 -12.94
C ALA A 255 22.78 -25.66 -13.33
N GLN A 256 22.48 -25.85 -14.62
CA GLN A 256 21.10 -26.00 -15.10
C GLN A 256 20.49 -27.32 -14.61
N THR A 257 21.27 -28.40 -14.54
CA THR A 257 20.88 -29.69 -13.98
C THR A 257 20.49 -29.56 -12.50
N ILE A 258 21.19 -28.72 -11.72
CA ILE A 258 20.78 -28.41 -10.33
C ILE A 258 19.45 -27.66 -10.31
N ALA A 259 19.30 -26.62 -11.13
CA ALA A 259 18.08 -25.84 -11.22
C ALA A 259 16.87 -26.67 -11.71
N ASP A 260 17.10 -27.64 -12.60
CA ASP A 260 16.10 -28.59 -13.08
C ASP A 260 15.70 -29.57 -11.97
N ALA A 261 16.68 -30.14 -11.25
CA ALA A 261 16.43 -31.02 -10.12
C ALA A 261 15.61 -30.35 -9.01
N GLU A 262 15.98 -29.14 -8.58
CA GLU A 262 15.26 -28.39 -7.53
C GLU A 262 13.85 -27.92 -7.97
N ALA A 263 13.62 -27.83 -9.28
CA ALA A 263 12.31 -27.53 -9.86
C ALA A 263 11.49 -28.79 -10.17
N ASP A 264 11.94 -29.96 -9.74
CA ASP A 264 11.32 -31.28 -10.03
C ASP A 264 11.15 -31.54 -11.53
N ARG A 265 12.03 -30.96 -12.37
CA ARG A 265 12.09 -31.24 -13.81
C ARG A 265 12.88 -32.53 -14.05
N PRO A 266 12.58 -33.27 -15.14
CA PRO A 266 13.33 -34.47 -15.49
C PRO A 266 14.82 -34.16 -15.71
N ILE A 267 15.69 -34.97 -15.11
CA ILE A 267 17.14 -34.90 -15.27
C ILE A 267 17.70 -36.26 -15.72
N PRO A 268 18.89 -36.31 -16.36
CA PRO A 268 19.52 -37.57 -16.73
C PRO A 268 19.76 -38.48 -15.51
N ALA A 269 19.58 -39.79 -15.67
CA ALA A 269 19.73 -40.76 -14.58
C ALA A 269 21.12 -40.73 -13.92
N ALA A 270 22.17 -40.50 -14.71
CA ALA A 270 23.54 -40.35 -14.21
C ALA A 270 23.68 -39.13 -13.29
N ALA A 271 23.05 -38.00 -13.66
CA ALA A 271 23.02 -36.80 -12.83
C ALA A 271 22.22 -37.04 -11.54
N ALA A 272 21.06 -37.69 -11.63
CA ALA A 272 20.26 -38.04 -10.45
C ALA A 272 21.08 -38.87 -9.43
N ALA A 273 21.84 -39.86 -9.90
CA ALA A 273 22.71 -40.67 -9.04
C ALA A 273 23.85 -39.86 -8.38
N ALA A 274 24.46 -38.93 -9.13
CA ALA A 274 25.48 -38.02 -8.59
C ALA A 274 24.91 -37.11 -7.49
N LEU A 275 23.71 -36.56 -7.72
CA LEU A 275 23.02 -35.68 -6.77
C LEU A 275 22.56 -36.45 -5.51
N GLU A 276 22.06 -37.68 -5.64
CA GLU A 276 21.75 -38.53 -4.49
C GLU A 276 23.00 -38.77 -3.62
N THR A 277 24.14 -39.03 -4.27
CA THR A 277 25.42 -39.22 -3.57
C THR A 277 25.84 -37.95 -2.82
N LEU A 278 25.76 -36.79 -3.48
CA LEU A 278 26.09 -35.50 -2.87
C LEU A 278 25.17 -35.20 -1.66
N VAL A 279 23.86 -35.38 -1.81
CA VAL A 279 22.89 -35.20 -0.70
C VAL A 279 23.24 -36.10 0.49
N ALA A 280 23.56 -37.36 0.25
CA ALA A 280 23.95 -38.29 1.30
C ALA A 280 25.25 -37.89 2.02
N GLN A 281 26.17 -37.20 1.35
CA GLN A 281 27.40 -36.68 1.96
C GLN A 281 27.13 -35.41 2.79
N LEU A 282 26.36 -34.46 2.23
CA LEU A 282 26.04 -33.19 2.89
C LEU A 282 25.22 -33.38 4.18
N THR A 283 24.35 -34.38 4.21
CA THR A 283 23.44 -34.64 5.36
C THR A 283 24.08 -35.46 6.49
N ARG A 284 25.28 -36.01 6.30
CA ARG A 284 26.02 -36.75 7.34
C ARG A 284 26.91 -35.88 8.23
N ARG A 285 27.09 -34.62 7.86
CA ARG A 285 27.97 -33.67 8.56
C ARG A 285 27.32 -33.14 9.83
#